data_AF-A0A3A8JHM4-F1
#
_entry.id   AF-A0A3A8JHM4-F1
#
_cell.length_a   1.000
_cell.length_b   1.000
_cell.length_c   1.000
_cell.angle_alpha   90.00
_cell.angle_beta   90.00
_cell.angle_gamma   90.00
#
_symmetry.space_group_name_H-M   'P 1'
#
loop_
_entity.id
_entity.type
_entity.pdbx_description
1 polymer ?
#
loop_
_entity_poly.entity_id
_entity_poly.type
_entity_poly.pdbx_seq_one_letter_code
_entity_poly.pdbx_strand_id
1 'polypeptide(L)'
;NDPNPIPTESPGLGDYAARAEWELKLNAARAIQGVPGVPHNDIPDGLDTYDHFLHGNGADRHFDYERFVSTDPAGQAVLTNSTRDTQQAAEATYNQMIAQDPSLAGKPVTFQITGSQIGVGSSEQFPYPETENWQKAIGGHSVWNSATVTVYPPETPGGKPRFEMDMTLHAEDRYNFNPGQQDINTGTPDAANGRLEQTGLGHQYTNYGTLQRHVTWDQGSPENATSRPIGGR
;
A
#
# COMPACT_ATOMS: atom_id res chain seq x y z
N ASN A 1 11.04 -16.01 -4.17
CA ASN A 1 9.56 -15.90 -4.28
C ASN A 1 8.99 -17.30 -4.28
N ASP A 2 8.53 -17.74 -3.12
CA ASP A 2 7.81 -19.00 -2.98
C ASP A 2 6.30 -18.69 -2.96
N PRO A 3 5.57 -18.93 -4.06
CA PRO A 3 4.15 -18.57 -4.16
C PRO A 3 3.26 -19.43 -3.26
N ASN A 4 3.72 -20.61 -2.84
CA ASN A 4 2.97 -21.53 -1.99
C ASN A 4 3.88 -22.01 -0.86
N PRO A 5 3.78 -21.46 0.37
CA PRO A 5 4.59 -21.94 1.48
C PRO A 5 4.37 -23.45 1.63
N ILE A 6 5.40 -24.24 1.36
CA ILE A 6 5.36 -25.68 1.57
C ILE A 6 5.44 -25.90 3.08
N PRO A 7 4.43 -26.54 3.72
CA PRO A 7 4.51 -26.87 5.12
C PRO A 7 5.82 -27.62 5.41
N THR A 8 6.59 -27.12 6.37
CA THR A 8 7.86 -27.74 6.76
C THR A 8 7.67 -28.86 7.77
N GLU A 9 6.49 -28.92 8.39
CA GLU A 9 6.14 -29.90 9.43
C GLU A 9 4.69 -30.39 9.29
N SER A 10 4.38 -31.55 9.87
CA SER A 10 3.00 -32.05 9.97
C SER A 10 2.31 -31.48 11.20
N PRO A 11 1.02 -31.08 11.12
CA PRO A 11 0.27 -30.56 12.27
C PRO A 11 0.00 -31.65 13.30
N GLY A 12 0.20 -31.34 14.58
CA GLY A 12 -0.26 -32.13 15.72
C GLY A 12 -1.59 -31.62 16.28
N LEU A 13 -2.16 -32.35 17.25
CA LEU A 13 -3.42 -31.95 17.92
C LEU A 13 -3.37 -30.54 18.54
N GLY A 14 -2.21 -30.15 19.07
CA GLY A 14 -2.00 -28.81 19.62
C GLY A 14 -2.10 -27.72 18.57
N ASP A 15 -1.62 -27.95 17.35
CA ASP A 15 -1.68 -26.97 16.27
C ASP A 15 -3.13 -26.78 15.78
N TYR A 16 -3.91 -27.86 15.70
CA TYR A 16 -5.36 -27.77 15.41
C TYR A 16 -6.13 -27.05 16.51
N ALA A 17 -5.81 -27.29 17.78
CA ALA A 17 -6.44 -26.58 18.90
C ALA A 17 -6.10 -25.08 18.87
N ALA A 18 -4.84 -24.72 18.58
CA ALA A 18 -4.41 -23.34 18.43
C ALA A 18 -5.13 -22.65 17.26
N ARG A 19 -5.25 -23.31 16.11
CA ARG A 19 -6.03 -22.80 14.97
C ARG A 19 -7.48 -22.50 15.37
N ALA A 20 -8.15 -23.45 16.02
CA ALA A 20 -9.53 -23.28 16.46
C ALA A 20 -9.70 -22.12 17.47
N GLU A 21 -8.72 -21.93 18.36
CA GLU A 21 -8.68 -20.78 19.27
C GLU A 21 -8.60 -19.45 18.51
N TRP A 22 -7.73 -19.37 17.51
CA TRP A 22 -7.58 -18.16 16.68
C TRP A 22 -8.81 -17.87 15.82
N GLU A 23 -9.43 -18.90 15.25
CA GLU A 23 -10.72 -18.77 14.54
C GLU A 23 -11.81 -18.24 15.48
N LEU A 24 -11.87 -18.72 16.72
CA LEU A 24 -12.81 -18.21 17.72
C LEU A 24 -12.54 -16.72 18.05
N LYS A 25 -11.27 -16.34 18.26
CA LYS A 25 -10.88 -14.94 18.51
C LYS A 25 -11.25 -14.04 17.34
N LEU A 26 -10.97 -14.47 16.11
CA LEU A 26 -11.32 -13.74 14.89
C LEU A 26 -12.83 -13.51 14.80
N ASN A 27 -13.64 -14.54 15.01
CA ASN A 27 -15.10 -14.42 14.98
C ASN A 27 -15.65 -13.52 16.09
N ALA A 28 -15.10 -13.63 17.31
CA ALA A 28 -15.47 -12.75 18.41
C ALA A 28 -15.10 -11.29 18.12
N ALA A 29 -13.90 -11.03 17.58
CA ALA A 29 -13.45 -9.71 17.19
C ALA A 29 -14.33 -9.10 16.09
N ARG A 30 -14.71 -9.89 15.07
CA ARG A 30 -15.66 -9.47 14.02
C ARG A 30 -17.01 -9.06 14.62
N ALA A 31 -17.51 -9.82 15.61
CA ALA A 31 -18.82 -9.55 16.22
C ALA A 31 -18.89 -8.26 17.05
N ILE A 32 -17.74 -7.74 17.52
CA ILE A 32 -17.67 -6.53 18.34
C ILE A 32 -17.26 -5.27 17.55
N GLN A 33 -16.99 -5.39 16.24
CA GLN A 33 -16.64 -4.22 15.42
C GLN A 33 -17.77 -3.17 15.46
N GLY A 34 -17.40 -1.91 15.63
CA GLY A 34 -18.31 -0.76 15.74
C GLY A 34 -19.04 -0.63 17.08
N VAL A 35 -18.83 -1.50 18.07
CA VAL A 35 -19.51 -1.43 19.38
C VAL A 35 -18.87 -0.37 20.27
N PRO A 36 -19.56 0.73 20.64
CA PRO A 36 -18.95 1.82 21.42
C PRO A 36 -18.39 1.37 22.77
N GLY A 37 -17.18 1.81 23.10
CA GLY A 37 -16.52 1.53 24.40
C GLY A 37 -15.87 0.15 24.50
N VAL A 38 -15.95 -0.68 23.46
CA VAL A 38 -15.20 -1.95 23.39
C VAL A 38 -13.84 -1.69 22.71
N PRO A 39 -12.71 -2.14 23.29
CA PRO A 39 -11.40 -2.05 22.63
C PRO A 39 -11.33 -2.84 21.32
N HIS A 40 -10.41 -2.47 20.41
CA HIS A 40 -10.13 -3.20 19.16
C HIS A 40 -11.37 -3.41 18.27
N ASN A 41 -12.26 -2.43 18.23
CA ASN A 41 -13.55 -2.50 17.56
C ASN A 41 -13.57 -1.77 16.20
N ASP A 42 -12.43 -1.32 15.68
CA ASP A 42 -12.31 -0.65 14.39
C ASP A 42 -11.06 -1.14 13.64
N ILE A 43 -11.03 -2.46 13.39
CA ILE A 43 -9.94 -3.18 12.72
C ILE A 43 -10.41 -4.10 11.58
N PRO A 44 -11.43 -3.74 10.78
CA PRO A 44 -12.02 -4.66 9.81
C PRO A 44 -11.02 -5.18 8.77
N ASP A 45 -10.12 -4.31 8.27
CA ASP A 45 -9.14 -4.69 7.27
C ASP A 45 -8.09 -5.66 7.85
N GLY A 46 -7.70 -5.45 9.11
CA GLY A 46 -6.82 -6.37 9.84
C GLY A 46 -7.45 -7.75 10.06
N LEU A 47 -8.76 -7.81 10.36
CA LEU A 47 -9.49 -9.06 10.51
C LEU A 47 -9.64 -9.81 9.19
N ASP A 48 -9.86 -9.09 8.08
CA ASP A 48 -9.94 -9.70 6.74
C ASP A 48 -8.58 -10.23 6.28
N THR A 49 -7.50 -9.53 6.58
CA THR A 49 -6.13 -10.00 6.33
C THR A 49 -5.83 -11.28 7.13
N TYR A 50 -6.20 -11.34 8.42
CA TYR A 50 -5.97 -12.53 9.24
C TYR A 50 -6.89 -13.72 8.86
N ASP A 51 -8.14 -13.46 8.49
CA ASP A 51 -9.03 -14.50 7.95
C ASP A 51 -8.45 -15.14 6.69
N HIS A 52 -7.92 -14.32 5.78
CA HIS A 52 -7.28 -14.81 4.57
C HIS A 52 -6.01 -15.61 4.84
N PHE A 53 -5.28 -15.28 5.91
CA PHE A 53 -4.16 -16.10 6.37
C PHE A 53 -4.60 -17.53 6.78
N LEU A 54 -5.72 -17.65 7.50
CA LEU A 54 -6.23 -18.95 7.98
C LEU A 54 -6.98 -19.76 6.89
N HIS A 55 -7.65 -19.06 5.97
CA HIS A 55 -8.64 -19.65 5.05
C HIS A 55 -8.35 -19.43 3.57
N GLY A 56 -7.47 -18.48 3.22
CA GLY A 56 -7.15 -18.09 1.84
C GLY A 56 -6.20 -19.05 1.11
N ASN A 57 -5.65 -20.05 1.81
CA ASN A 57 -4.78 -21.10 1.25
C ASN A 57 -3.60 -20.54 0.44
N GLY A 58 -3.04 -19.40 0.86
CA GLY A 58 -1.88 -18.77 0.22
C GLY A 58 -2.18 -18.02 -1.07
N ALA A 59 -3.45 -17.96 -1.52
CA ALA A 59 -3.83 -17.18 -2.68
C ALA A 59 -3.51 -15.70 -2.45
N ASP A 60 -3.07 -14.98 -3.49
CA ASP A 60 -2.85 -13.54 -3.37
C ASP A 60 -4.16 -12.82 -3.00
N ARG A 61 -4.04 -11.77 -2.19
CA ARG A 61 -5.18 -10.96 -1.72
C ARG A 61 -5.05 -9.54 -2.24
N HIS A 62 -6.10 -9.05 -2.90
CA HIS A 62 -6.23 -7.64 -3.21
C HIS A 62 -6.90 -6.90 -2.05
N PHE A 63 -6.32 -5.79 -1.60
CA PHE A 63 -6.92 -4.94 -0.56
C PHE A 63 -7.15 -3.51 -1.04
N ASP A 64 -8.04 -2.82 -0.35
CA ASP A 64 -8.43 -1.46 -0.71
C ASP A 64 -7.41 -0.44 -0.19
N TYR A 65 -6.43 -0.12 -1.05
CA TYR A 65 -5.40 0.88 -0.72
C TYR A 65 -5.98 2.31 -0.64
N GLU A 66 -7.14 2.58 -1.24
CA GLU A 66 -7.84 3.85 -1.11
C GLU A 66 -8.33 4.06 0.34
N ARG A 67 -8.83 3.00 0.97
CA ARG A 67 -9.17 3.04 2.40
C ARG A 67 -7.96 3.37 3.27
N PHE A 68 -6.79 2.79 3.00
CA PHE A 68 -5.58 3.10 3.76
C PHE A 68 -5.22 4.59 3.69
N VAL A 69 -5.11 5.14 2.48
CA VAL A 69 -4.72 6.54 2.30
C VAL A 69 -5.78 7.55 2.73
N SER A 70 -7.01 7.10 2.98
CA SER A 70 -8.12 7.95 3.44
C SER A 70 -8.33 7.89 4.96
N THR A 71 -8.03 6.76 5.59
CA THR A 71 -8.34 6.51 7.01
C THR A 71 -7.14 6.47 7.95
N ASP A 72 -5.92 6.30 7.43
CA ASP A 72 -4.70 6.30 8.24
C ASP A 72 -3.86 7.56 7.99
N PRO A 73 -3.40 8.29 9.03
CA PRO A 73 -2.50 9.43 8.84
C PRO A 73 -1.21 9.07 8.10
N ALA A 74 -0.64 7.87 8.32
CA ALA A 74 0.53 7.42 7.57
C ALA A 74 0.18 7.19 6.10
N GLY A 75 -1.00 6.64 5.81
CA GLY A 75 -1.48 6.47 4.43
C GLY A 75 -1.64 7.80 3.69
N GLN A 76 -2.17 8.82 4.36
CA GLN A 76 -2.27 10.19 3.81
C GLN A 76 -0.88 10.77 3.50
N ALA A 77 0.08 10.58 4.39
CA ALA A 77 1.47 11.00 4.19
C ALA A 77 2.13 10.25 3.01
N VAL A 78 1.96 8.93 2.93
CA VAL A 78 2.46 8.09 1.84
C VAL A 78 1.92 8.59 0.50
N LEU A 79 0.61 8.77 0.35
CA LEU A 79 0.01 9.28 -0.89
C LEU A 79 0.57 10.65 -1.28
N THR A 80 0.65 11.57 -0.33
CA THR A 80 1.16 12.93 -0.55
C THR A 80 2.61 12.91 -1.05
N ASN A 81 3.46 12.13 -0.38
CA ASN A 81 4.88 12.08 -0.69
C ASN A 81 5.17 11.30 -1.98
N SER A 82 4.45 10.20 -2.23
CA SER A 82 4.52 9.46 -3.50
C SER A 82 4.05 10.30 -4.70
N THR A 83 3.00 11.10 -4.51
CA THR A 83 2.54 12.05 -5.56
C THR A 83 3.61 13.07 -5.87
N ARG A 84 4.17 13.70 -4.83
CA ARG A 84 5.22 14.73 -4.97
C ARG A 84 6.48 14.18 -5.63
N ASP A 85 6.93 12.98 -5.24
CA ASP A 85 8.07 12.31 -5.84
C ASP A 85 7.85 12.08 -7.35
N THR A 86 6.65 11.60 -7.71
CA THR A 86 6.28 11.35 -9.11
C THR A 86 6.21 12.65 -9.93
N GLN A 87 5.72 13.75 -9.35
CA GLN A 87 5.73 15.07 -10.00
C GLN A 87 7.15 15.58 -10.25
N GLN A 88 8.05 15.43 -9.28
CA GLN A 88 9.46 15.83 -9.42
C GLN A 88 10.15 15.01 -10.52
N ALA A 89 9.89 13.70 -10.57
CA ALA A 89 10.38 12.85 -11.64
C ALA A 89 9.85 13.28 -13.01
N ALA A 90 8.55 13.57 -13.13
CA ALA A 90 7.93 14.05 -14.35
C ALA A 90 8.56 15.35 -14.87
N GLU A 91 8.77 16.34 -14.00
CA GLU A 91 9.43 17.58 -14.38
C GLU A 91 10.89 17.38 -14.79
N ALA A 92 11.64 16.54 -14.06
CA ALA A 92 13.03 16.22 -14.40
C ALA A 92 13.14 15.52 -15.75
N THR A 93 12.27 14.53 -16.02
CA THR A 93 12.21 13.83 -17.31
C THR A 93 11.88 14.79 -18.44
N TYR A 94 10.86 15.64 -18.28
CA TYR A 94 10.51 16.63 -19.30
C TYR A 94 11.65 17.61 -19.57
N ASN A 95 12.32 18.12 -18.53
CA ASN A 95 13.48 19.01 -18.68
C ASN A 95 14.63 18.35 -19.45
N GLN A 96 14.89 17.07 -19.21
CA GLN A 96 15.88 16.31 -19.97
C GLN A 96 15.48 16.16 -21.44
N MET A 97 14.20 15.86 -21.73
CA MET A 97 13.69 15.76 -23.10
C MET A 97 13.86 17.09 -23.85
N ILE A 98 13.51 18.22 -23.23
CA ILE A 98 13.64 19.56 -23.83
C ILE A 98 15.10 19.95 -24.06
N ALA A 99 15.99 19.58 -23.14
CA ALA A 99 17.43 19.81 -23.31
C ALA A 99 18.00 19.03 -24.51
N GLN A 100 17.43 17.86 -24.82
CA GLN A 100 17.83 17.04 -25.96
C GLN A 100 17.16 17.48 -27.28
N ASP A 101 15.88 17.86 -27.22
CA ASP A 101 15.11 18.37 -28.35
C ASP A 101 14.30 19.62 -27.96
N PRO A 102 14.86 20.83 -28.15
CA PRO A 102 14.17 22.08 -27.84
C PRO A 102 12.85 22.29 -28.60
N SER A 103 12.61 21.56 -29.70
CA SER A 103 11.35 21.66 -30.45
C SER A 103 10.14 21.12 -29.68
N LEU A 104 10.37 20.35 -28.61
CA LEU A 104 9.34 19.81 -27.73
C LEU A 104 8.65 20.91 -26.90
N ALA A 105 9.30 22.06 -26.64
CA ALA A 105 8.77 23.09 -25.76
C ALA A 105 7.50 23.80 -26.28
N GLY A 106 7.23 23.71 -27.59
CA GLY A 106 6.13 24.40 -28.26
C GLY A 106 4.90 23.54 -28.55
N LYS A 107 4.86 22.28 -28.09
CA LYS A 107 3.78 21.32 -28.40
C LYS A 107 3.51 20.39 -27.23
N PRO A 108 2.32 19.77 -27.16
CA PRO A 108 2.07 18.73 -26.16
C PRO A 108 3.06 17.57 -26.27
N VAL A 109 3.53 17.08 -25.13
CA VAL A 109 4.46 15.94 -25.02
C VAL A 109 3.91 14.93 -24.05
N THR A 110 3.77 13.68 -24.48
CA THR A 110 3.34 12.57 -23.62
C THR A 110 4.46 11.57 -23.44
N PHE A 111 4.69 11.13 -22.20
CA PHE A 111 5.67 10.11 -21.86
C PHE A 111 5.21 9.29 -20.64
N GLN A 112 5.88 8.18 -20.39
CA GLN A 112 5.62 7.31 -19.24
C GLN A 112 6.82 7.31 -18.30
N ILE A 113 6.54 7.23 -17.00
CA ILE A 113 7.55 7.06 -15.95
C ILE A 113 7.16 5.91 -15.04
N THR A 114 8.16 5.24 -14.47
CA THR A 114 7.99 4.23 -13.42
C THR A 114 9.10 4.41 -12.40
N GLY A 115 8.72 4.54 -11.14
CA GLY A 115 9.63 4.70 -10.01
C GLY A 115 10.16 3.35 -9.50
N SER A 116 11.23 3.43 -8.72
CA SER A 116 11.70 2.29 -7.91
C SER A 116 10.78 2.05 -6.71
N GLN A 117 10.97 0.90 -6.08
CA GLN A 117 10.30 0.53 -4.84
C GLN A 117 10.70 1.46 -3.69
N ILE A 118 9.71 1.83 -2.86
CA ILE A 118 9.83 2.67 -1.67
C ILE A 118 9.29 1.86 -0.49
N GLY A 119 10.03 1.80 0.62
CA GLY A 119 9.60 1.12 1.84
C GLY A 119 8.75 2.03 2.73
N VAL A 120 7.48 1.68 2.92
CA VAL A 120 6.59 2.26 3.93
C VAL A 120 6.94 1.65 5.30
N GLY A 121 7.08 2.50 6.31
CA GLY A 121 7.60 2.13 7.63
C GLY A 121 9.11 2.23 7.77
N SER A 122 9.83 2.71 6.76
CA SER A 122 11.29 2.80 6.76
C SER A 122 11.86 4.20 7.03
N SER A 123 11.03 5.24 7.01
CA SER A 123 11.47 6.64 7.19
C SER A 123 10.34 7.55 7.68
N GLU A 124 10.66 8.76 8.11
CA GLU A 124 9.66 9.78 8.47
C GLU A 124 8.80 10.21 7.26
N GLN A 125 9.36 10.16 6.04
CA GLN A 125 8.66 10.51 4.81
C GLN A 125 7.65 9.44 4.40
N PHE A 126 7.94 8.17 4.69
CA PHE A 126 7.06 7.04 4.44
C PHE A 126 6.86 6.28 5.76
N PRO A 127 6.05 6.85 6.67
CA PRO A 127 5.91 6.34 8.03
C PRO A 127 5.19 4.99 8.08
N TYR A 128 5.36 4.29 9.20
CA TYR A 128 4.65 3.03 9.46
C TYR A 128 3.17 3.33 9.76
N PRO A 129 2.21 2.45 9.40
CA PRO A 129 0.80 2.65 9.71
C PRO A 129 0.53 3.01 11.17
N GLU A 130 -0.31 4.01 11.41
CA GLU A 130 -0.57 4.53 12.76
C GLU A 130 -1.73 3.84 13.45
N THR A 131 -2.78 3.49 12.71
CA THR A 131 -3.97 2.84 13.28
C THR A 131 -3.74 1.34 13.43
N GLU A 132 -4.30 0.75 14.48
CA GLU A 132 -4.22 -0.69 14.70
C GLU A 132 -4.74 -1.51 13.50
N ASN A 133 -5.79 -1.01 12.84
CA ASN A 133 -6.35 -1.64 11.65
C ASN A 133 -5.26 -1.86 10.58
N TRP A 134 -4.55 -0.81 10.22
CA TRP A 134 -3.57 -0.84 9.14
C TRP A 134 -2.23 -1.43 9.56
N GLN A 135 -1.87 -1.34 10.84
CA GLN A 135 -0.76 -2.10 11.42
C GLN A 135 -0.96 -3.60 11.24
N LYS A 136 -2.18 -4.10 11.45
CA LYS A 136 -2.53 -5.52 11.27
C LYS A 136 -2.82 -5.90 9.82
N ALA A 137 -3.36 -4.98 9.02
CA ALA A 137 -3.80 -5.28 7.66
C ALA A 137 -2.65 -5.36 6.65
N ILE A 138 -1.63 -4.51 6.80
CA ILE A 138 -0.53 -4.40 5.83
C ILE A 138 0.82 -4.06 6.49
N GLY A 139 0.83 -3.39 7.65
CA GLY A 139 2.07 -3.05 8.35
C GLY A 139 3.06 -2.28 7.48
N GLY A 140 4.35 -2.58 7.66
CA GLY A 140 5.41 -2.04 6.81
C GLY A 140 5.41 -2.79 5.49
N HIS A 141 5.38 -2.07 4.38
CA HIS A 141 5.17 -2.64 3.06
C HIS A 141 5.90 -1.83 2.00
N SER A 142 5.78 -2.24 0.75
CA SER A 142 6.45 -1.59 -0.36
C SER A 142 5.47 -0.90 -1.30
N VAL A 143 5.85 0.26 -1.82
CA VAL A 143 5.08 0.99 -2.84
C VAL A 143 5.95 1.39 -4.02
N TRP A 144 5.34 1.55 -5.19
CA TRP A 144 5.98 2.18 -6.35
C TRP A 144 4.93 2.86 -7.22
N ASN A 145 5.35 3.86 -8.00
CA ASN A 145 4.45 4.60 -8.90
C ASN A 145 4.77 4.29 -10.35
N SER A 146 3.72 4.20 -11.16
CA SER A 146 3.79 4.26 -12.62
C SER A 146 2.85 5.36 -13.10
N ALA A 147 3.26 6.19 -14.05
CA ALA A 147 2.41 7.26 -14.53
C ALA A 147 2.54 7.50 -16.04
N THR A 148 1.44 7.91 -16.65
CA THR A 148 1.43 8.56 -17.97
C THR A 148 1.32 10.06 -17.75
N VAL A 149 2.28 10.82 -18.27
CA VAL A 149 2.38 12.26 -18.11
C VAL A 149 2.16 12.92 -19.47
N THR A 150 1.30 13.93 -19.53
CA THR A 150 1.18 14.84 -20.68
C THR A 150 1.51 16.26 -20.23
N VAL A 151 2.47 16.88 -20.92
CA VAL A 151 2.90 18.25 -20.68
C VAL A 151 2.37 19.13 -21.80
N TYR A 152 1.70 20.20 -21.45
CA TYR A 152 1.18 21.19 -22.37
C TYR A 152 2.06 22.45 -22.36
N PRO A 153 2.34 23.04 -23.53
CA PRO A 153 3.11 24.27 -23.59
C PRO A 153 2.36 25.40 -22.86
N PRO A 154 3.09 26.42 -22.39
CA PRO A 154 2.46 27.57 -21.75
C PRO A 154 1.46 28.26 -22.69
N GLU A 155 0.33 28.72 -22.15
CA GLU A 155 -0.67 29.48 -22.92
C GLU A 155 -0.17 30.88 -23.33
N THR A 156 0.81 31.41 -22.60
CA THR A 156 1.40 32.73 -22.83
C THR A 156 2.92 32.63 -23.02
N PRO A 157 3.53 33.44 -23.90
CA PRO A 157 4.98 33.46 -24.08
C PRO A 157 5.71 33.74 -22.75
N GLY A 158 6.66 32.87 -22.40
CA GLY A 158 7.40 32.95 -21.13
C GLY A 158 6.68 32.38 -19.91
N GLY A 159 5.47 31.82 -20.07
CA GLY A 159 4.77 31.09 -19.02
C GLY A 159 5.40 29.74 -18.70
N LYS A 160 4.83 29.05 -17.70
CA LYS A 160 5.23 27.70 -17.30
C LYS A 160 4.36 26.65 -18.02
N PRO A 161 4.93 25.49 -18.41
CA PRO A 161 4.13 24.41 -18.96
C PRO A 161 3.26 23.77 -17.88
N ARG A 162 2.10 23.28 -18.31
CA ARG A 162 1.11 22.60 -17.46
C ARG A 162 1.27 21.10 -17.59
N PHE A 163 1.33 20.40 -16.47
CA PHE A 163 1.44 18.95 -16.40
C PHE A 163 0.07 18.33 -16.07
N GLU A 164 -0.27 17.26 -16.76
CA GLU A 164 -1.34 16.32 -16.41
C GLU A 164 -0.72 14.94 -16.25
N MET A 165 -1.06 14.24 -15.17
CA MET A 165 -0.49 12.96 -14.83
C MET A 165 -1.58 12.00 -14.37
N ASP A 166 -1.70 10.88 -15.08
CA ASP A 166 -2.46 9.72 -14.63
C ASP A 166 -1.49 8.75 -13.95
N MET A 167 -1.49 8.78 -12.62
CA MET A 167 -0.62 7.99 -11.75
C MET A 167 -1.37 6.76 -11.24
N THR A 168 -0.69 5.61 -11.23
CA THR A 168 -1.05 4.42 -10.45
C THR A 168 0.00 4.22 -9.37
N LEU A 169 -0.42 4.21 -8.12
CA LEU A 169 0.39 3.82 -6.98
C LEU A 169 0.07 2.37 -6.66
N HIS A 170 1.10 1.53 -6.64
CA HIS A 170 1.02 0.12 -6.32
C HIS A 170 1.56 -0.10 -4.91
N ALA A 171 0.95 -1.01 -4.17
CA ALA A 171 1.37 -1.43 -2.84
C ALA A 171 1.44 -2.96 -2.78
N GLU A 172 2.48 -3.48 -2.13
CA GLU A 172 2.69 -4.91 -1.97
C GLU A 172 3.39 -5.21 -0.65
N ASP A 173 2.93 -6.27 0.01
CA ASP A 173 3.60 -6.93 1.12
C ASP A 173 3.50 -8.45 1.01
N ARG A 174 4.48 -9.15 1.60
CA ARG A 174 4.38 -10.59 1.86
C ARG A 174 3.85 -10.77 3.28
N TYR A 175 2.54 -10.94 3.41
CA TYR A 175 1.93 -11.15 4.71
C TYR A 175 2.37 -12.51 5.27
N ASN A 176 3.23 -12.49 6.31
CA ASN A 176 3.78 -13.66 6.96
C ASN A 176 4.08 -13.41 8.45
N PHE A 177 4.23 -14.48 9.23
CA PHE A 177 4.54 -14.41 10.66
C PHE A 177 5.95 -14.91 10.95
N ASN A 178 6.93 -14.01 10.82
CA ASN A 178 8.35 -14.35 10.99
C ASN A 178 8.70 -14.61 12.46
N PRO A 179 9.47 -15.67 12.78
CA PRO A 179 9.98 -15.90 14.13
C PRO A 179 10.78 -14.71 14.66
N GLY A 180 10.38 -14.17 15.82
CA GLY A 180 11.07 -13.06 16.49
C GLY A 180 10.38 -11.69 16.37
N GLN A 181 9.29 -11.58 15.61
CA GLN A 181 8.40 -10.43 15.63
C GLN A 181 7.22 -10.67 16.60
N GLN A 182 6.49 -9.61 16.92
CA GLN A 182 5.31 -9.69 17.78
C GLN A 182 4.30 -8.61 17.37
N ASP A 183 3.02 -8.91 17.59
CA ASP A 183 1.95 -7.94 17.42
C ASP A 183 2.16 -6.75 18.36
N ILE A 184 2.22 -5.54 17.79
CA ILE A 184 2.56 -4.31 18.51
C ILE A 184 1.58 -4.03 19.65
N ASN A 185 0.30 -4.32 19.46
CA ASN A 185 -0.76 -3.92 20.39
C ASN A 185 -1.10 -5.00 21.43
N THR A 186 -1.07 -6.27 21.06
CA THR A 186 -1.39 -7.38 21.98
C THR A 186 -0.14 -8.01 22.61
N GLY A 187 1.04 -7.76 22.05
CA GLY A 187 2.29 -8.44 22.44
C GLY A 187 2.30 -9.93 22.10
N THR A 188 1.34 -10.43 21.32
CA THR A 188 1.32 -11.82 20.87
C THR A 188 2.56 -12.08 20.02
N PRO A 189 3.43 -13.02 20.39
CA PRO A 189 4.59 -13.35 19.57
C PRO A 189 4.14 -13.93 18.22
N ASP A 190 4.73 -13.47 17.13
CA ASP A 190 4.44 -13.98 15.79
C ASP A 190 4.73 -15.47 15.69
N ALA A 191 5.63 -16.01 16.53
CA ALA A 191 5.89 -17.45 16.64
C ALA A 191 4.64 -18.30 16.94
N ALA A 192 3.61 -17.73 17.59
CA ALA A 192 2.35 -18.43 17.83
C ALA A 192 1.54 -18.65 16.54
N ASN A 193 1.58 -17.68 15.61
CA ASN A 193 0.92 -17.77 14.30
C ASN A 193 1.84 -18.36 13.22
N GLY A 194 3.15 -18.12 13.30
CA GLY A 194 4.16 -18.72 12.41
C GLY A 194 4.23 -20.24 12.55
N ARG A 195 3.80 -20.81 13.68
CA ARG A 195 3.59 -22.26 13.81
C ARG A 195 2.49 -22.78 12.87
N LEU A 196 1.43 -22.00 12.65
CA LEU A 196 0.38 -22.35 11.72
C LEU A 196 0.92 -22.36 10.28
N GLU A 197 1.83 -21.46 9.93
CA GLU A 197 2.53 -21.49 8.62
C GLU A 197 3.37 -22.75 8.45
N GLN A 198 4.21 -23.08 9.43
CA GLN A 198 5.08 -24.26 9.37
C GLN A 198 4.31 -25.57 9.19
N THR A 199 3.09 -25.63 9.73
CA THR A 199 2.24 -26.83 9.70
C THR A 199 1.20 -26.82 8.59
N GLY A 200 1.14 -25.76 7.77
CA GLY A 200 0.13 -25.61 6.71
C GLY A 200 -1.29 -25.34 7.22
N LEU A 201 -1.44 -24.97 8.49
CA LEU A 201 -2.72 -24.58 9.08
C LEU A 201 -3.02 -23.09 8.92
N GLY A 202 -2.03 -22.29 8.53
CA GLY A 202 -2.12 -20.92 8.04
C GLY A 202 -1.14 -20.74 6.88
N HIS A 203 -1.37 -19.74 6.03
CA HIS A 203 -0.61 -19.60 4.79
C HIS A 203 -0.23 -18.14 4.56
N GLN A 204 1.06 -17.88 4.45
CA GLN A 204 1.54 -16.59 3.93
C GLN A 204 1.01 -16.38 2.49
N TYR A 205 0.61 -15.16 2.15
CA TYR A 205 0.18 -14.78 0.79
C TYR A 205 0.77 -13.43 0.35
N THR A 206 0.67 -13.07 -0.93
CA THR A 206 0.98 -11.71 -1.38
C THR A 206 -0.24 -10.85 -1.13
N ASN A 207 -0.09 -9.81 -0.33
CA ASN A 207 -1.15 -8.82 -0.09
C ASN A 207 -0.81 -7.58 -0.92
N TYR A 208 -1.67 -7.23 -1.87
CA TYR A 208 -1.38 -6.15 -2.81
C TYR A 208 -2.58 -5.23 -3.02
N GLY A 209 -2.31 -3.98 -3.37
CA GLY A 209 -3.34 -2.98 -3.62
C GLY A 209 -2.87 -1.98 -4.65
N THR A 210 -3.82 -1.31 -5.29
CA THR A 210 -3.52 -0.19 -6.19
C THR A 210 -4.48 0.95 -5.93
N LEU A 211 -4.01 2.17 -6.16
CA LEU A 211 -4.88 3.34 -6.31
C LEU A 211 -4.45 4.16 -7.52
N GLN A 212 -5.37 4.97 -8.02
CA GLN A 212 -5.12 5.83 -9.16
C GLN A 212 -5.48 7.29 -8.87
N ARG A 213 -4.66 8.21 -9.38
CA ARG A 213 -4.87 9.65 -9.28
C ARG A 213 -4.64 10.34 -10.60
N HIS A 214 -5.52 11.28 -10.92
CA HIS A 214 -5.32 12.28 -11.95
C HIS A 214 -4.83 13.55 -11.26
N VAL A 215 -3.60 13.93 -11.57
CA VAL A 215 -2.90 15.05 -10.93
C VAL A 215 -2.58 16.10 -11.98
N THR A 216 -2.89 17.37 -11.69
CA THR A 216 -2.55 18.48 -12.58
C THR A 216 -1.85 19.60 -11.82
N TRP A 217 -0.79 20.16 -12.40
CA TRP A 217 -0.01 21.25 -11.80
C TRP A 217 0.77 22.03 -12.86
N ASP A 218 1.25 23.23 -12.50
CA ASP A 218 2.18 24.00 -13.32
C ASP A 218 3.62 23.73 -12.90
N GLN A 219 4.55 23.73 -13.85
CA GLN A 219 5.95 23.42 -13.61
C GLN A 219 6.55 24.23 -12.45
N GLY A 220 7.24 23.56 -11.53
CA GLY A 220 7.87 24.18 -10.37
C GLY A 220 6.88 24.71 -9.33
N SER A 221 5.63 24.27 -9.38
CA SER A 221 4.60 24.53 -8.38
C SER A 221 3.80 23.26 -8.03
N PRO A 222 4.46 22.11 -7.74
CA PRO A 222 3.79 20.84 -7.45
C PRO A 222 2.91 20.89 -6.19
N GLU A 223 3.18 21.82 -5.26
CA GLU A 223 2.38 22.06 -4.07
C GLU A 223 0.97 22.61 -4.36
N ASN A 224 0.76 23.22 -5.52
CA ASN A 224 -0.54 23.75 -5.95
C ASN A 224 -1.33 22.75 -6.81
N ALA A 225 -0.90 21.49 -6.83
CA ALA A 225 -1.51 20.48 -7.66
C ALA A 225 -2.96 20.20 -7.24
N THR A 226 -3.81 19.96 -8.24
CA THR A 226 -5.10 19.30 -8.01
C THR A 226 -4.91 17.80 -8.19
N SER A 227 -5.42 17.00 -7.25
CA SER A 227 -5.36 15.54 -7.29
C SER A 227 -6.74 14.98 -7.04
N ARG A 228 -7.19 14.08 -7.91
CA ARG A 228 -8.50 13.41 -7.81
C ARG A 228 -8.38 11.93 -8.14
N PRO A 229 -9.17 11.03 -7.52
CA PRO A 229 -9.22 9.63 -7.91
C PRO A 229 -9.59 9.45 -9.39
N ILE A 230 -8.95 8.49 -10.07
CA ILE A 230 -9.37 8.02 -11.39
C ILE A 230 -10.32 6.84 -11.16
N GLY A 231 -11.56 6.95 -11.64
CA GLY A 231 -12.52 5.84 -11.57
C GLY A 231 -13.18 5.61 -10.20
N GLY A 232 -13.25 6.61 -9.33
CA GLY A 232 -13.90 6.48 -8.02
C GLY A 232 -15.41 6.25 -8.11
N ARG A 233 -15.89 5.20 -7.44
CA ARG A 233 -17.14 5.25 -6.67
C ARG A 233 -16.82 5.75 -5.27
#